data_AF-A0A511YFV6-F1
#
_entry.id   AF-A0A511YFV6-F1
#
_cell.length_a   1.000
_cell.length_b   1.000
_cell.length_c   1.000
_cell.angle_alpha   90.00
_cell.angle_beta   90.00
_cell.angle_gamma   90.00
#
_symmetry.space_group_name_H-M   'P 1'
#
loop_
_entity.id
_entity.type
_entity.pdbx_description
1 polymer ?
#
loop_
_entity_poly.entity_id
_entity_poly.type
_entity_poly.pdbx_seq_one_letter_code
_entity_poly.pdbx_strand_id
1 'polypeptide(L)'
;MTGLEKDVLQNDLCEGCECTGFVAMLTYALDATAKTVTITDTSTFGAGDDLNVVNAHVYDKDGNEKHGQITADAGNVVLDVSSLNLSSIDILATVISTQGCKADLGSYNIGSVALSGSLGNKNNQGLRD
;
A
#
# COMPACT_ATOMS: atom_id res chain seq x y z
N MET A 1 19.68 10.14 25.33
CA MET A 1 18.30 10.43 24.93
C MET A 1 17.39 9.98 26.03
N THR A 2 16.81 10.93 26.74
CA THR A 2 15.82 10.66 27.78
C THR A 2 14.46 10.41 27.12
N GLY A 3 13.56 9.65 27.76
CA GLY A 3 12.28 9.25 27.15
C GLY A 3 11.45 10.42 26.59
N LEU A 4 11.56 11.61 27.21
CA LEU A 4 10.88 12.84 26.81
C LEU A 4 11.24 13.35 25.41
N GLU A 5 12.45 13.08 24.92
CA GLU A 5 12.89 13.54 23.59
C GLU A 5 12.30 12.68 22.46
N LYS A 6 11.95 11.41 22.76
CA LYS A 6 11.28 10.51 21.80
C LYS A 6 9.82 10.90 21.60
N ASP A 7 9.10 11.22 22.67
CA ASP A 7 7.67 11.53 22.60
C ASP A 7 7.39 12.84 21.85
N VAL A 8 8.26 13.85 22.00
CA VAL A 8 8.14 15.13 21.26
C VAL A 8 8.45 14.92 19.77
N LEU A 9 9.51 14.19 19.44
CA LEU A 9 9.83 13.88 18.04
C LEU A 9 8.77 12.98 17.39
N GLN A 10 8.15 12.06 18.14
CA GLN A 10 7.07 11.20 17.65
C GLN A 10 5.76 11.98 17.45
N ASN A 11 5.43 12.92 18.33
CA ASN A 11 4.23 13.75 18.18
C ASN A 11 4.37 14.85 17.13
N ASP A 12 5.58 15.37 16.88
CA ASP A 12 5.83 16.39 15.85
C ASP A 12 5.99 15.78 14.43
N LEU A 13 6.34 14.49 14.32
CA LEU A 13 6.44 13.79 13.03
C LEU A 13 5.18 13.02 12.65
N CYS A 14 4.30 12.76 13.62
CA CYS A 14 3.02 12.11 13.46
C CYS A 14 2.03 12.83 14.38
N GLU A 15 1.17 13.70 13.84
CA GLU A 15 0.09 14.37 14.58
C GLU A 15 -0.92 13.32 15.11
N GLY A 16 -0.56 12.65 16.19
CA GLY A 16 -1.35 11.54 16.76
C GLY A 16 -1.04 10.20 16.08
N CYS A 17 -0.08 9.45 16.63
CA CYS A 17 0.18 8.05 16.25
C CYS A 17 -0.96 7.07 16.60
N GLU A 18 -2.13 7.54 17.03
CA GLU A 18 -3.27 6.67 17.31
C GLU A 18 -4.00 6.35 16.00
N CYS A 19 -3.40 5.46 15.20
CA CYS A 19 -3.98 4.87 13.99
C CYS A 19 -5.14 3.90 14.33
N THR A 20 -5.99 4.30 15.27
CA THR A 20 -7.09 3.50 15.79
C THR A 20 -8.16 3.36 14.71
N GLY A 21 -8.40 2.12 14.28
CA GLY A 21 -9.33 1.82 13.18
C GLY A 21 -8.73 1.90 11.79
N PHE A 22 -7.46 2.27 11.64
CA PHE A 22 -6.73 2.19 10.37
C PHE A 22 -6.29 0.75 10.10
N VAL A 23 -6.89 0.13 9.08
CA VAL A 23 -6.52 -1.19 8.57
C VAL A 23 -6.26 -1.08 7.08
N ALA A 24 -4.99 -0.93 6.72
CA ALA A 24 -4.58 -0.90 5.32
C ALA A 24 -4.75 -2.28 4.67
N MET A 25 -5.49 -2.31 3.57
CA MET A 25 -5.72 -3.52 2.79
C MET A 25 -5.94 -3.16 1.33
N LEU A 26 -5.21 -3.83 0.44
CA LEU A 26 -5.40 -3.68 -1.01
C LEU A 26 -5.76 -5.03 -1.61
N THR A 27 -6.42 -5.00 -2.75
CA THR A 27 -6.58 -6.17 -3.62
C THR A 27 -5.92 -5.91 -4.96
N TYR A 28 -5.44 -6.96 -5.61
CA TYR A 28 -4.89 -6.88 -6.95
C TYR A 28 -5.49 -7.92 -7.88
N ALA A 29 -5.55 -7.58 -9.16
CA ALA A 29 -5.88 -8.47 -10.25
C ALA A 29 -4.96 -8.19 -11.45
N LEU A 30 -4.19 -9.20 -11.85
CA LEU A 30 -3.36 -9.21 -13.05
C LEU A 30 -4.15 -9.86 -14.19
N ASP A 31 -4.40 -9.09 -15.24
CA ASP A 31 -4.84 -9.60 -16.52
C ASP A 31 -3.62 -9.84 -17.40
N ALA A 32 -3.21 -11.11 -17.54
CA ALA A 32 -2.07 -11.49 -18.37
C ALA A 32 -2.33 -11.32 -19.88
N THR A 33 -3.60 -11.23 -20.31
CA THR A 33 -3.98 -11.05 -21.72
C THR A 33 -3.93 -9.58 -22.09
N ALA A 34 -4.59 -8.72 -21.30
CA ALA A 34 -4.55 -7.27 -21.47
C ALA A 34 -3.21 -6.66 -21.02
N LYS A 35 -2.39 -7.43 -20.29
CA LYS A 35 -1.13 -7.02 -19.67
C LYS A 35 -1.32 -5.82 -18.74
N THR A 36 -2.33 -5.90 -17.88
CA THR A 36 -2.66 -4.85 -16.92
C THR A 36 -2.74 -5.41 -15.51
N VAL A 37 -2.25 -4.65 -14.52
CA VAL A 37 -2.48 -4.92 -13.10
C VAL A 37 -3.43 -3.87 -12.56
N THR A 38 -4.58 -4.32 -12.06
CA THR A 38 -5.51 -3.48 -11.32
C THR A 38 -5.23 -3.62 -9.83
N ILE A 39 -5.02 -2.51 -9.14
CA ILE A 39 -4.86 -2.45 -7.69
C ILE A 39 -6.03 -1.66 -7.14
N THR A 40 -6.79 -2.23 -6.21
CA THR A 40 -7.98 -1.62 -5.63
C THR A 40 -7.78 -1.43 -4.14
N ASP A 41 -8.10 -0.24 -3.66
CA ASP A 41 -8.11 0.05 -2.23
C ASP A 41 -9.31 -0.60 -1.56
N THR A 42 -9.04 -1.31 -0.46
CA THR A 42 -10.03 -1.96 0.39
C THR A 42 -9.75 -1.66 1.86
N SER A 43 -8.97 -0.60 2.11
CA SER A 43 -8.57 -0.19 3.45
C SER A 43 -9.77 0.31 4.23
N THR A 44 -9.74 0.13 5.55
CA THR A 44 -10.73 0.72 6.44
C THR A 44 -10.06 1.77 7.30
N PHE A 45 -10.75 2.88 7.51
CA PHE A 45 -10.26 4.02 8.30
C PHE A 45 -11.15 4.23 9.53
N GLY A 46 -10.57 4.80 10.58
CA GLY A 46 -11.29 5.16 11.80
C GLY A 46 -12.25 6.33 11.58
N ALA A 47 -13.04 6.68 12.59
CA ALA A 47 -13.96 7.81 12.49
C ALA A 47 -13.18 9.13 12.33
N GLY A 48 -13.48 9.88 11.26
CA GLY A 48 -12.80 11.16 10.95
C GLY A 48 -11.44 11.00 10.27
N ASP A 49 -11.07 9.80 9.84
CA ASP A 49 -9.91 9.50 9.00
C ASP A 49 -10.40 8.92 7.67
N ASP A 50 -9.68 9.20 6.58
CA ASP A 50 -10.02 8.78 5.22
C ASP A 50 -8.74 8.46 4.44
N LEU A 51 -8.85 7.92 3.23
CA LEU A 51 -7.69 7.75 2.36
C LEU A 51 -7.15 9.12 1.91
N ASN A 52 -5.86 9.34 2.12
CA ASN A 52 -5.15 10.45 1.47
C ASN A 52 -4.61 9.99 0.11
N VAL A 53 -3.77 8.95 0.12
CA VAL A 53 -3.22 8.39 -1.12
C VAL A 53 -2.71 6.96 -0.90
N VAL A 54 -2.91 6.10 -1.89
CA VAL A 54 -2.15 4.86 -2.06
C VAL A 54 -1.11 5.08 -3.14
N ASN A 55 0.17 4.91 -2.81
CA ASN A 55 1.22 4.83 -3.81
C ASN A 55 1.47 3.36 -4.12
N ALA A 56 1.24 2.95 -5.36
CA ALA A 56 1.42 1.57 -5.79
C ALA A 56 2.55 1.46 -6.80
N HIS A 57 3.40 0.47 -6.61
CA HIS A 57 4.55 0.18 -7.43
C HIS A 57 4.55 -1.30 -7.82
N VAL A 58 4.79 -1.57 -9.10
CA VAL A 58 4.83 -2.91 -9.68
C VAL A 58 6.17 -3.09 -10.35
N TYR A 59 6.92 -4.09 -9.91
CA TYR A 59 8.28 -4.37 -10.34
C TYR A 59 8.35 -5.74 -11.00
N ASP A 60 9.24 -5.89 -11.99
CA ASP A 60 9.63 -7.22 -12.46
C ASP A 60 10.99 -7.66 -11.91
N LYS A 61 11.31 -8.95 -12.07
CA LYS A 61 12.61 -9.51 -11.71
C LYS A 61 13.82 -8.88 -12.42
N ASP A 62 13.56 -8.17 -13.52
CA ASP A 62 14.59 -7.53 -14.35
C ASP A 62 14.84 -6.07 -13.87
N GLY A 63 14.10 -5.60 -12.86
CA GLY A 63 14.24 -4.29 -12.24
C GLY A 63 13.43 -3.18 -12.91
N ASN A 64 12.56 -3.50 -13.88
CA ASN A 64 11.67 -2.52 -14.48
C ASN A 64 10.48 -2.25 -13.54
N GLU A 65 10.04 -1.00 -13.48
CA GLU A 65 8.93 -0.59 -12.60
C GLU A 65 7.81 0.12 -13.35
N LYS A 66 6.62 0.03 -12.77
CA LYS A 66 5.45 0.86 -13.05
C LYS A 66 4.91 1.39 -11.73
N HIS A 67 4.49 2.65 -11.71
CA HIS A 67 3.90 3.25 -10.53
C HIS A 67 2.53 3.85 -10.86
N GLY A 68 1.69 3.96 -9.85
CA GLY A 68 0.42 4.66 -9.92
C GLY A 68 -0.09 5.04 -8.55
N GLN A 69 -1.18 5.79 -8.54
CA GLN A 69 -1.75 6.32 -7.32
C GLN A 69 -3.26 6.10 -7.28
N ILE A 70 -3.78 5.89 -6.07
CA ILE A 70 -5.20 5.90 -5.75
C ILE A 70 -5.42 7.04 -4.78
N THR A 71 -6.26 8.01 -5.15
CA THR A 71 -6.54 9.22 -4.35
C THR A 71 -8.01 9.30 -3.92
N ALA A 72 -8.80 8.28 -4.23
CA ALA A 72 -10.21 8.21 -3.90
C ALA A 72 -10.46 6.97 -3.05
N ASP A 73 -11.26 7.10 -1.99
CA ASP A 73 -11.64 5.99 -1.12
C ASP A 73 -12.26 4.85 -1.93
N ALA A 74 -11.84 3.61 -1.64
CA ALA A 74 -12.24 2.41 -2.38
C ALA A 74 -12.00 2.52 -3.91
N GLY A 75 -11.10 3.41 -4.33
CA GLY A 75 -10.71 3.61 -5.71
C GLY A 75 -9.80 2.49 -6.21
N ASN A 76 -9.46 2.57 -7.50
CA ASN A 76 -8.49 1.67 -8.11
C ASN A 76 -7.53 2.42 -9.01
N VAL A 77 -6.41 1.78 -9.30
CA VAL A 77 -5.48 2.17 -10.34
C VAL A 77 -5.22 0.98 -11.24
N VAL A 78 -5.19 1.24 -12.55
CA VAL A 78 -4.86 0.24 -13.57
C VAL A 78 -3.50 0.61 -14.16
N LEU A 79 -2.54 -0.31 -14.03
CA LEU A 79 -1.19 -0.15 -14.50
C LEU A 79 -0.94 -1.03 -15.72
N ASP A 80 -0.46 -0.42 -16.80
CA ASP A 80 0.04 -1.16 -17.96
C ASP A 80 1.40 -1.78 -17.65
N VAL A 81 1.41 -3.11 -17.58
CA VAL A 81 2.59 -3.94 -17.31
C VAL A 81 3.09 -4.65 -18.56
N SER A 82 2.69 -4.19 -19.75
CA SER A 82 3.07 -4.79 -21.03
C SER A 82 4.57 -4.83 -21.30
N SER A 83 5.32 -3.91 -20.71
CA SER A 83 6.77 -3.84 -20.76
C SER A 83 7.48 -4.64 -19.67
N LEU A 84 6.74 -5.25 -18.74
CA LEU A 84 7.30 -5.99 -17.60
C LEU A 84 7.37 -7.50 -17.87
N ASN A 85 8.30 -8.17 -17.20
CA ASN A 85 8.38 -9.62 -17.22
C ASN A 85 7.28 -10.27 -16.35
N LEU A 86 6.21 -10.75 -16.98
CA LEU A 86 5.07 -11.34 -16.27
C LEU A 86 5.37 -12.65 -15.51
N SER A 87 6.56 -13.24 -15.70
CA SER A 87 6.94 -14.50 -15.03
C SER A 87 7.24 -14.32 -13.54
N SER A 88 7.57 -13.09 -13.14
CA SER A 88 7.84 -12.73 -11.74
C SER A 88 7.63 -11.23 -11.61
N ILE A 89 6.47 -10.88 -11.06
CA ILE A 89 6.09 -9.51 -10.73
C ILE A 89 5.93 -9.39 -9.23
N ASP A 90 6.40 -8.28 -8.67
CA ASP A 90 6.18 -7.90 -7.29
C ASP A 90 5.36 -6.61 -7.23
N ILE A 91 4.44 -6.52 -6.28
CA ILE A 91 3.69 -5.30 -5.97
C ILE A 91 4.14 -4.83 -4.60
N LEU A 92 4.53 -3.56 -4.51
CA LEU A 92 4.70 -2.82 -3.26
C LEU A 92 3.74 -1.65 -3.28
N ALA A 93 3.05 -1.41 -2.18
CA ALA A 93 2.17 -0.25 -2.07
C ALA A 93 2.20 0.34 -0.68
N THR A 94 2.12 1.65 -0.58
CA THR A 94 2.03 2.40 0.67
C THR A 94 0.68 3.08 0.73
N VAL A 95 -0.13 2.71 1.72
CA VAL A 95 -1.40 3.38 2.02
C VAL A 95 -1.14 4.48 3.03
N ILE A 96 -1.59 5.70 2.73
CA ILE A 96 -1.47 6.88 3.57
C ILE A 96 -2.87 7.41 3.83
N SER A 97 -3.20 7.60 5.10
CA SER A 97 -4.45 8.21 5.56
C SER A 97 -4.36 9.74 5.66
N THR A 98 -5.49 10.42 5.79
CA THR A 98 -5.53 11.89 5.95
C THR A 98 -4.97 12.34 7.29
N GLN A 99 -5.04 11.50 8.33
CA GLN A 99 -4.38 11.74 9.62
C GLN A 99 -2.91 11.32 9.67
N GLY A 100 -2.33 10.88 8.54
CA GLY A 100 -0.88 10.64 8.42
C GLY A 100 -0.42 9.23 8.83
N CYS A 101 -1.34 8.33 9.18
CA CYS A 101 -1.05 6.90 9.32
C CYS A 101 -0.59 6.30 7.99
N LYS A 102 0.48 5.50 8.03
CA LYS A 102 1.09 4.86 6.86
C LYS A 102 1.23 3.36 7.09
N ALA A 103 0.93 2.59 6.07
CA ALA A 103 1.18 1.15 6.06
C ALA A 103 1.74 0.71 4.71
N ASP A 104 2.84 -0.05 4.78
CA ASP A 104 3.46 -0.66 3.62
C ASP A 104 2.96 -2.09 3.43
N LEU A 105 2.54 -2.37 2.20
CA LEU A 105 1.91 -3.58 1.75
C LEU A 105 2.73 -4.17 0.62
N GLY A 106 2.82 -5.49 0.55
CA GLY A 106 3.58 -6.14 -0.52
C GLY A 106 3.13 -7.55 -0.84
N SER A 107 3.05 -7.86 -2.13
CA SER A 107 2.84 -9.21 -2.66
C SER A 107 3.94 -9.52 -3.67
N TYR A 108 4.53 -10.70 -3.56
CA TYR A 108 5.72 -11.08 -4.35
C TYR A 108 5.42 -12.28 -5.23
N ASN A 109 6.10 -12.36 -6.38
CA ASN A 109 5.95 -13.42 -7.38
C ASN A 109 4.50 -13.60 -7.87
N ILE A 110 3.77 -12.50 -8.04
CA ILE A 110 2.45 -12.52 -8.68
C ILE A 110 2.62 -12.83 -10.17
N GLY A 111 1.57 -13.38 -10.79
CA GLY A 111 1.62 -13.85 -12.19
C GLY A 111 2.11 -15.30 -12.34
N SER A 112 3.10 -15.72 -11.55
CA SER A 112 3.51 -17.13 -11.48
C SER A 112 2.77 -17.91 -10.39
N VAL A 113 2.48 -17.27 -9.25
CA VAL A 113 1.79 -17.91 -8.12
C VAL A 113 0.27 -17.70 -8.16
N ALA A 114 -0.16 -16.46 -8.42
CA ALA A 114 -1.58 -16.11 -8.50
C ALA A 114 -1.78 -14.88 -9.40
N LEU A 115 -2.92 -14.85 -10.10
CA LEU A 115 -3.34 -13.70 -10.91
C LEU A 115 -4.17 -12.68 -10.12
N SER A 116 -4.58 -13.01 -8.89
CA SER A 116 -5.28 -12.08 -8.02
C SER A 116 -5.00 -12.42 -6.57
N GLY A 117 -5.22 -11.45 -5.68
CA GLY A 117 -5.05 -11.65 -4.25
C GLY A 117 -5.23 -10.37 -3.47
N SER A 118 -4.92 -10.45 -2.19
CA SER A 118 -5.01 -9.33 -1.25
C SER A 118 -3.64 -9.07 -0.63
N LEU A 119 -3.28 -7.79 -0.55
CA LEU A 119 -2.13 -7.30 0.19
C LEU A 119 -2.64 -6.86 1.57
N GLY A 120 -2.39 -7.71 2.56
CA GLY A 120 -2.66 -7.40 3.96
C GLY A 120 -1.50 -6.67 4.62
N ASN A 121 -1.82 -5.90 5.65
CA ASN A 121 -0.87 -5.13 6.45
C ASN A 121 0.29 -6.00 6.97
N LYS A 122 1.51 -5.76 6.46
CA LYS A 122 2.73 -6.43 6.95
C LYS A 122 3.40 -5.65 8.07
N ASN A 123 3.18 -4.33 8.15
CA ASN A 123 3.76 -3.43 9.13
C ASN A 123 2.72 -2.39 9.55
N ASN A 124 1.87 -2.73 10.52
CA ASN A 124 1.10 -1.70 11.20
C ASN A 124 2.08 -0.89 12.03
N GLN A 125 2.32 0.38 11.67
CA GLN A 125 3.06 1.29 12.56
C GLN A 125 2.21 1.72 13.77
N GLY A 126 0.97 1.22 13.91
CA GLY A 126 0.08 1.46 15.05
C GLY A 126 0.19 0.41 16.16
N LEU A 127 0.46 0.91 17.37
CA LEU A 127 0.67 0.27 18.69
C LEU A 127 2.08 -0.27 18.94
N ARG A 128 2.96 0.62 19.39
CA ARG A 128 4.05 0.26 20.30
C ARG A 128 3.54 0.48 21.73
N ASP A 129 3.13 -0.61 22.39
CA ASP A 129 2.97 -0.64 23.84
C ASP A 129 4.26 -0.19 24.55
#